data_AF-A0A6B2G900-F1
#
_entry.id   AF-A0A6B2G900-F1
#
_cell.length_a   1.000
_cell.length_b   1.000
_cell.length_c   1.000
_cell.angle_alpha   90.00
_cell.angle_beta   90.00
_cell.angle_gamma   90.00
#
_symmetry.space_group_name_H-M   'P 1'
#
loop_
_entity.id
_entity.type
_entity.pdbx_description
1 polymer ?
#
loop_
_entity_poly.entity_id
_entity_poly.type
_entity_poly.pdbx_seq_one_letter_code
_entity_poly.pdbx_strand_id
1 'polypeptide(L)'
;IQLFLEFFSKGAEHGHVHKELIEKSFPWLLFISLCIHAFSEGIPLGKAQNSTLLWAIVIHKIPISTVLATFLLSSNLSKIKSFVFILIFALMSPLGYLICKNVEFFEIYKVPVTAVIIGIFLHISTIILFESSANHKFNFKKFIVIGLGFIIALLAN
;
A
#
# COMPACT_ATOMS: atom_id res chain seq x y z
N ILE A 1 0.15 13.61 2.67
CA ILE A 1 0.15 12.34 1.91
C ILE A 1 -0.70 11.27 2.60
N GLN A 2 -0.45 10.91 3.87
CA GLN A 2 -1.28 9.93 4.61
C GLN A 2 -2.78 10.21 4.55
N LEU A 3 -3.22 11.41 4.92
CA LEU A 3 -4.63 11.79 4.88
C LEU A 3 -5.23 11.70 3.47
N PHE A 4 -4.42 11.94 2.43
CA PHE A 4 -4.83 11.89 1.03
C PHE A 4 -5.00 10.43 0.55
N LEU A 5 -4.05 9.54 0.90
CA LEU A 5 -4.13 8.10 0.59
C LEU A 5 -5.29 7.43 1.36
N GLU A 6 -5.47 7.77 2.64
CA GLU A 6 -6.56 7.27 3.49
C GLU A 6 -7.93 7.72 3.01
N PHE A 7 -8.09 8.99 2.63
CA PHE A 7 -9.35 9.51 2.12
C PHE A 7 -9.84 8.75 0.89
N PHE A 8 -8.91 8.27 0.03
CA PHE A 8 -9.26 7.47 -1.14
C PHE A 8 -9.40 5.98 -0.87
N SER A 9 -8.71 5.45 0.14
CA SER A 9 -8.82 4.03 0.53
C SER A 9 -10.08 3.73 1.35
N LYS A 10 -10.57 4.68 2.18
CA LYS A 10 -11.79 4.50 3.00
C LYS A 10 -13.04 4.19 2.16
N GLY A 11 -13.13 4.72 0.94
CA GLY A 11 -14.20 4.41 -0.01
C GLY A 11 -14.20 2.97 -0.53
N ALA A 12 -13.08 2.25 -0.41
CA ALA A 12 -12.96 0.83 -0.76
C ALA A 12 -13.18 -0.10 0.45
N GLU A 13 -12.86 0.35 1.67
CA GLU A 13 -13.00 -0.45 2.90
C GLU A 13 -14.42 -0.47 3.47
N HIS A 14 -15.16 0.63 3.38
CA HIS A 14 -16.57 0.65 3.74
C HIS A 14 -17.37 0.28 2.50
N GLY A 15 -17.72 -1.00 2.34
CA GLY A 15 -18.63 -1.52 1.31
C GLY A 15 -20.02 -0.86 1.25
N HIS A 16 -20.24 0.21 2.01
CA HIS A 16 -21.29 1.21 1.87
C HIS A 16 -20.92 2.29 0.85
N VAL A 17 -20.39 1.90 -0.31
CA VAL A 17 -20.74 2.65 -1.52
C VAL A 17 -22.24 2.45 -1.65
N HIS A 18 -23.01 3.49 -1.30
CA HIS A 18 -24.46 3.49 -1.46
C HIS A 18 -24.78 2.90 -2.83
N LYS A 19 -25.52 1.79 -2.83
CA LYS A 19 -25.88 0.96 -3.98
C LYS A 19 -26.63 1.71 -5.09
N GLU A 20 -26.83 3.03 -4.95
CA GLU A 20 -27.56 3.88 -5.89
C GLU A 20 -26.65 4.75 -6.78
N LEU A 21 -25.33 4.82 -6.54
CA LEU A 21 -24.41 5.62 -7.38
C LEU A 21 -23.43 4.79 -8.21
N ILE A 22 -23.52 3.46 -8.20
CA ILE A 22 -22.73 2.57 -9.07
C ILE A 22 -23.37 2.52 -10.47
N GLU A 23 -23.59 3.70 -11.04
CA GLU A 23 -23.59 3.84 -12.49
C GLU A 23 -22.19 4.27 -12.94
N LYS A 24 -21.44 3.27 -13.44
CA LYS A 24 -20.59 3.34 -14.65
C LYS A 24 -19.14 3.83 -14.61
N SER A 25 -18.56 4.41 -13.55
CA SER A 25 -17.16 4.90 -13.62
C SER A 25 -16.14 4.14 -12.76
N PHE A 26 -15.01 3.78 -13.36
CA PHE A 26 -13.82 3.29 -12.66
C PHE A 26 -13.31 4.35 -11.64
N PRO A 27 -13.01 3.99 -10.37
CA PRO A 27 -12.54 4.94 -9.36
C PRO A 27 -11.05 5.25 -9.58
N TRP A 28 -10.80 6.08 -10.58
CA TRP A 28 -9.48 6.58 -10.94
C TRP A 28 -8.68 7.07 -9.73
N LEU A 29 -9.37 7.69 -8.79
CA LEU A 29 -8.76 8.27 -7.60
C LEU A 29 -8.15 7.22 -6.66
N LEU A 30 -8.84 6.10 -6.45
CA LEU A 30 -8.32 4.95 -5.71
C LEU A 30 -7.12 4.35 -6.43
N PHE A 31 -7.23 4.14 -7.75
CA PHE A 31 -6.16 3.54 -8.54
C PHE A 31 -4.89 4.39 -8.56
N ILE A 32 -5.02 5.70 -8.78
CA ILE A 32 -3.90 6.65 -8.78
C ILE A 32 -3.26 6.72 -7.39
N SER A 33 -4.07 6.77 -6.33
CA SER A 33 -3.61 6.72 -4.94
C SER A 33 -2.74 5.49 -4.68
N LEU A 34 -3.23 4.30 -5.06
CA LEU A 34 -2.48 3.04 -4.93
C LEU A 34 -1.20 3.02 -5.77
N CYS A 35 -1.20 3.63 -6.96
CA CYS A 35 -0.01 3.75 -7.78
C CYS A 35 1.07 4.63 -7.13
N ILE A 36 0.68 5.80 -6.60
CA ILE A 36 1.60 6.70 -5.89
C ILE A 36 2.14 6.05 -4.63
N HIS A 37 1.27 5.33 -3.90
CA HIS A 37 1.68 4.54 -2.74
C HIS A 37 2.74 3.52 -3.14
N ALA A 38 2.44 2.61 -4.07
CA ALA A 38 3.35 1.59 -4.57
C ALA A 38 4.68 2.16 -5.12
N PHE A 39 4.63 3.32 -5.80
CA PHE A 39 5.81 4.03 -6.26
C PHE A 39 6.69 4.47 -5.09
N SER A 40 6.08 5.09 -4.08
CA SER A 40 6.78 5.57 -2.89
C SER A 40 7.46 4.44 -2.12
N GLU A 41 6.85 3.25 -2.06
CA GLU A 41 7.46 2.06 -1.44
C GLU A 41 8.76 1.62 -2.12
N GLY A 42 8.89 1.85 -3.42
CA GLY A 42 10.07 1.46 -4.19
C GLY A 42 11.28 2.35 -3.95
N ILE A 43 11.08 3.59 -3.48
CA ILE A 43 12.15 4.58 -3.31
C ILE A 43 13.19 4.13 -2.26
N PRO A 44 12.81 3.72 -1.03
CA PRO A 44 13.79 3.27 -0.04
C PRO A 44 14.65 2.09 -0.51
N LEU A 45 14.11 1.19 -1.34
CA LEU A 45 14.85 0.05 -1.88
C LEU A 45 16.00 0.46 -2.81
N GLY A 46 15.86 1.58 -3.53
CA GLY A 46 16.86 2.06 -4.49
C GLY A 46 18.22 2.39 -3.86
N LYS A 47 18.22 2.80 -2.59
CA LYS A 47 19.42 3.30 -1.89
C LYS A 47 19.75 2.57 -0.60
N ALA A 48 18.80 1.87 0.02
CA ALA A 48 19.04 1.19 1.29
C ALA A 48 19.60 -0.23 1.15
N GLN A 49 19.52 -0.86 -0.04
CA GLN A 49 19.96 -2.25 -0.31
C GLN A 49 19.68 -3.23 0.84
N ASN A 50 18.48 -3.16 1.41
CA ASN A 50 18.10 -3.95 2.58
C ASN A 50 17.15 -5.09 2.16
N SER A 51 17.62 -6.33 2.29
CA SER A 51 16.87 -7.54 1.93
C SER A 51 15.62 -7.73 2.79
N THR A 52 15.68 -7.38 4.07
CA THR A 52 14.54 -7.44 5.00
C THR A 52 13.45 -6.45 4.59
N LEU A 53 13.81 -5.23 4.19
CA LEU A 53 12.87 -4.25 3.66
C LEU A 53 12.22 -4.70 2.35
N LEU A 54 13.00 -5.35 1.47
CA LEU A 54 12.47 -5.93 0.23
C LEU A 54 11.40 -6.99 0.54
N TRP A 55 11.70 -7.92 1.44
CA TRP A 55 10.75 -8.95 1.84
C TRP A 55 9.49 -8.37 2.50
N ALA A 56 9.65 -7.34 3.34
CA ALA A 56 8.52 -6.63 3.93
C ALA A 56 7.58 -6.03 2.87
N ILE A 57 8.14 -5.37 1.84
CA ILE A 57 7.37 -4.81 0.73
C ILE A 57 6.70 -5.90 -0.11
N VAL A 58 7.40 -6.99 -0.41
CA VAL A 58 6.83 -8.14 -1.16
C VAL A 58 5.62 -8.73 -0.44
N ILE A 59 5.73 -8.96 0.87
CA ILE A 59 4.62 -9.51 1.67
C ILE A 59 3.45 -8.50 1.74
N HIS A 60 3.74 -7.21 1.91
CA HIS A 60 2.73 -6.15 1.97
C HIS A 60 1.97 -5.94 0.64
N LYS A 61 2.61 -6.24 -0.49
CA LYS A 61 2.00 -6.18 -1.82
C LYS A 61 0.89 -7.23 -2.05
N ILE A 62 0.92 -8.35 -1.33
CA ILE A 62 -0.07 -9.43 -1.51
C ILE A 62 -1.49 -8.95 -1.10
N PRO A 63 -1.70 -8.38 0.10
CA PRO A 63 -2.99 -7.79 0.46
C PRO A 63 -3.49 -6.73 -0.52
N ILE A 64 -2.64 -5.74 -0.84
CA ILE A 64 -3.06 -4.59 -1.67
C ILE A 64 -3.43 -5.04 -3.10
N SER A 65 -2.63 -5.92 -3.69
CA SER A 65 -2.92 -6.44 -5.03
C SER A 65 -4.18 -7.29 -5.06
N THR A 66 -4.46 -8.04 -3.98
CA THR A 66 -5.71 -8.81 -3.85
C THR A 66 -6.92 -7.88 -3.80
N VAL A 67 -6.88 -6.81 -2.99
CA VAL A 67 -7.96 -5.81 -2.91
C VAL A 67 -8.18 -5.11 -4.26
N LEU A 68 -7.10 -4.70 -4.93
CA LEU A 68 -7.20 -4.08 -6.25
C LEU A 68 -7.78 -5.05 -7.31
N ALA A 69 -7.36 -6.32 -7.28
CA ALA A 69 -7.82 -7.33 -8.22
C ALA A 69 -9.31 -7.66 -8.02
N THR A 70 -9.76 -7.88 -6.77
CA THR A 70 -11.17 -8.13 -6.49
C THR A 70 -12.02 -6.93 -6.88
N PHE A 71 -11.55 -5.71 -6.56
CA PHE A 71 -12.22 -4.48 -6.96
C PHE A 71 -12.37 -4.34 -8.49
N LEU A 72 -11.29 -4.60 -9.24
CA LEU A 72 -11.30 -4.56 -10.71
C LEU A 72 -12.22 -5.61 -11.33
N LEU A 73 -12.29 -6.81 -10.75
CA LEU A 73 -13.18 -7.88 -11.19
C LEU A 73 -14.65 -7.61 -10.87
N SER A 74 -14.93 -6.89 -9.78
CA SER A 74 -16.28 -6.43 -9.42
C SER A 74 -16.75 -5.22 -10.23
N SER A 75 -15.88 -4.62 -11.04
CA SER A 75 -16.22 -3.51 -11.92
C SER A 75 -16.68 -3.99 -13.31
N ASN A 76 -17.38 -3.14 -14.07
CA ASN A 76 -17.77 -3.43 -15.47
C ASN A 76 -16.60 -3.40 -16.48
N LEU A 77 -15.35 -3.57 -16.03
CA LEU A 77 -14.18 -3.61 -16.89
C LEU A 77 -13.98 -5.01 -17.50
N SER A 78 -13.44 -5.06 -18.72
CA SER A 78 -13.03 -6.32 -19.31
C SER A 78 -11.80 -6.90 -18.60
N LYS A 79 -11.67 -8.22 -18.57
CA LYS A 79 -10.54 -8.92 -17.94
C LYS A 79 -9.17 -8.39 -18.42
N ILE A 80 -9.07 -8.03 -19.70
CA ILE A 80 -7.86 -7.46 -20.30
C ILE A 80 -7.54 -6.10 -19.67
N LYS A 81 -8.53 -5.20 -19.53
CA LYS A 81 -8.31 -3.89 -18.89
C LYS A 81 -7.91 -4.06 -17.42
N SER A 82 -8.55 -4.96 -16.69
CA SER A 82 -8.19 -5.27 -15.30
C SER A 82 -6.75 -5.78 -15.20
N PHE A 83 -6.32 -6.66 -16.09
CA PHE A 83 -4.93 -7.12 -16.15
C PHE A 83 -3.95 -5.98 -16.42
N VAL A 84 -4.26 -5.08 -17.37
CA VAL A 84 -3.44 -3.90 -17.66
C VAL A 84 -3.30 -2.99 -16.44
N PHE A 85 -4.38 -2.72 -15.71
CA PHE A 85 -4.31 -1.90 -14.49
C PHE A 85 -3.46 -2.56 -13.40
N ILE A 86 -3.57 -3.88 -13.21
CA ILE A 86 -2.72 -4.62 -12.28
C ILE A 86 -1.25 -4.54 -12.70
N LEU A 87 -0.96 -4.66 -14.00
CA LEU A 87 0.41 -4.57 -14.52
C LEU A 87 0.99 -3.17 -14.28
N ILE A 88 0.22 -2.11 -14.56
CA ILE A 88 0.63 -0.73 -14.29
C ILE A 88 0.94 -0.55 -12.80
N PHE A 89 0.04 -1.01 -11.91
CA PHE A 89 0.26 -0.96 -10.46
C PHE A 89 1.51 -1.75 -10.02
N ALA A 90 1.74 -2.93 -10.59
CA ALA A 90 2.91 -3.76 -10.28
C ALA A 90 4.23 -3.06 -10.64
N LEU A 91 4.26 -2.34 -11.77
CA LEU A 91 5.42 -1.60 -12.26
C LEU A 91 5.78 -0.36 -11.43
N MET A 92 4.85 0.17 -10.63
CA MET A 92 5.11 1.39 -9.85
C MET A 92 6.27 1.24 -8.86
N SER A 93 6.40 0.11 -8.16
CA SER A 93 7.51 -0.07 -7.20
C SER A 93 8.88 -0.26 -7.86
N PRO A 94 9.03 -1.08 -8.93
CA PRO A 94 10.23 -1.07 -9.76
C PRO A 94 10.56 0.33 -10.30
N LEU A 95 9.55 1.10 -10.70
CA LEU A 95 9.76 2.47 -11.18
C LEU A 95 10.30 3.39 -10.06
N GLY A 96 9.75 3.31 -8.85
CA GLY A 96 10.26 4.04 -7.67
C GLY A 96 11.70 3.68 -7.34
N TYR A 97 12.05 2.39 -7.40
CA TYR A 97 13.41 1.90 -7.24
C TYR A 97 14.36 2.49 -8.30
N LEU A 98 13.97 2.42 -9.58
CA LEU A 98 14.80 2.89 -10.69
C LEU A 98 14.99 4.41 -10.67
N ILE A 99 13.94 5.19 -10.43
CA ILE A 99 14.04 6.65 -10.35
C ILE A 99 14.95 7.05 -9.19
N CYS A 100 14.76 6.43 -8.01
CA CYS A 100 15.60 6.70 -6.86
C CYS A 100 17.08 6.41 -7.13
N LYS A 101 17.39 5.32 -7.85
CA LYS A 101 18.77 4.94 -8.19
C LYS A 101 19.47 5.98 -9.09
N ASN A 102 18.74 6.58 -10.04
CA ASN A 102 19.31 7.41 -11.11
C ASN A 102 19.22 8.93 -10.85
N VAL A 103 18.44 9.38 -9.87
CA VAL A 103 18.23 10.81 -9.60
C VAL A 103 18.97 11.22 -8.32
N GLU A 104 19.88 12.19 -8.45
CA GLU A 104 20.77 12.68 -7.37
C GLU A 104 20.00 13.26 -6.17
N PHE A 105 18.81 13.83 -6.38
CA PHE A 105 17.91 14.29 -5.31
C PHE A 105 17.69 13.23 -4.22
N PHE A 106 17.50 11.97 -4.60
CA PHE A 106 17.27 10.89 -3.64
C PHE A 106 18.54 10.41 -2.95
N GLU A 107 19.72 10.80 -3.41
CA GLU A 107 20.97 10.62 -2.68
C GLU A 107 21.10 11.71 -1.61
N ILE A 108 20.94 12.97 -2.00
CA ILE A 108 21.07 14.15 -1.11
C ILE A 108 20.02 14.11 0.01
N TYR A 109 18.78 13.76 -0.32
CA TYR A 109 17.65 13.74 0.61
C TYR A 109 17.24 12.32 1.03
N LYS A 110 18.15 11.34 0.93
CA LYS A 110 17.88 9.92 1.25
C LYS A 110 17.21 9.74 2.61
N VAL A 111 17.81 10.32 3.66
CA VAL A 111 17.36 10.19 5.05
C VAL A 111 15.95 10.79 5.26
N PRO A 112 15.69 12.08 4.95
CA PRO A 112 14.36 12.65 5.16
C PRO A 112 13.28 11.99 4.30
N VAL A 113 13.58 11.65 3.04
CA VAL A 113 12.62 10.95 2.16
C VAL A 113 12.28 9.57 2.72
N THR A 114 13.29 8.80 3.13
CA THR A 114 13.08 7.46 3.71
C THR A 114 12.32 7.55 5.04
N ALA A 115 12.64 8.53 5.88
CA ALA A 115 11.94 8.76 7.16
C ALA A 115 10.45 9.08 6.96
N VAL A 116 10.13 9.94 5.98
CA VAL A 116 8.73 10.25 5.62
C VAL A 116 8.00 8.99 5.13
N ILE A 117 8.61 8.20 4.25
CA ILE A 117 8.00 6.98 3.70
C ILE A 117 7.77 5.93 4.80
N ILE A 118 8.75 5.70 5.67
CA ILE A 118 8.61 4.80 6.82
C ILE A 118 7.54 5.32 7.79
N GLY A 119 7.50 6.64 8.05
CA GLY A 119 6.46 7.24 8.88
C GLY A 119 5.05 7.04 8.31
N ILE A 120 4.89 7.16 6.99
CA ILE A 120 3.66 6.84 6.27
C ILE A 120 3.29 5.36 6.48
N PHE A 121 4.23 4.44 6.31
CA PHE A 121 3.99 3.02 6.53
C PHE A 121 3.55 2.69 7.95
N LEU A 122 4.25 3.22 8.94
CA LEU A 122 3.94 2.98 10.35
C LEU A 122 2.54 3.51 10.68
N HIS A 123 2.20 4.72 10.24
CA HIS A 123 0.89 5.31 10.48
C HIS A 123 -0.24 4.51 9.84
N ILE A 124 -0.16 4.21 8.53
CA ILE A 124 -1.18 3.43 7.83
C ILE A 124 -1.34 2.05 8.51
N SER A 125 -0.23 1.43 8.89
CA SER A 125 -0.24 0.16 9.61
C SER A 125 -0.96 0.28 10.96
N THR A 126 -0.73 1.34 11.74
CA THR A 126 -1.41 1.53 13.03
C THR A 126 -2.91 1.75 12.88
N ILE A 127 -3.36 2.51 11.87
CA ILE A 127 -4.78 2.73 11.59
C ILE A 127 -5.46 1.40 11.20
N ILE A 128 -4.86 0.64 10.29
CA ILE A 128 -5.42 -0.65 9.84
C ILE A 128 -5.44 -1.67 10.97
N LEU A 129 -4.38 -1.76 11.78
CA LEU A 129 -4.24 -2.82 12.78
C LEU A 129 -5.01 -2.54 14.07
N PHE A 130 -5.02 -1.29 14.53
CA PHE A 130 -5.59 -0.93 15.83
C PHE A 130 -6.90 -0.16 15.75
N GLU A 131 -7.12 0.60 14.68
CA GLU A 131 -8.29 1.48 14.57
C GLU A 131 -9.45 0.87 13.74
N SER A 132 -9.17 0.03 12.73
CA SER A 132 -10.19 -0.59 11.85
C SER A 132 -11.07 -1.69 12.47
N SER A 133 -11.13 -1.80 13.80
CA SER A 133 -11.92 -2.84 14.47
C SER A 133 -13.43 -2.54 14.38
N ALA A 134 -14.24 -3.56 14.04
CA ALA A 134 -15.71 -3.44 14.09
C ALA A 134 -16.13 -3.02 15.51
N ASN A 135 -16.84 -1.88 15.61
CA ASN A 135 -17.22 -1.18 16.84
C ASN A 135 -16.08 -0.52 17.64
N HIS A 136 -14.94 -0.18 17.02
CA HIS A 136 -13.80 0.52 17.67
C HIS A 136 -13.25 -0.17 18.93
N LYS A 137 -13.48 -1.48 19.09
CA LYS A 137 -12.97 -2.25 20.23
C LYS A 137 -11.60 -2.83 19.90
N PHE A 138 -10.60 -2.42 20.69
CA PHE A 138 -9.25 -2.94 20.62
C PHE A 138 -9.25 -4.48 20.61
N ASN A 139 -8.65 -5.07 19.58
CA ASN A 139 -8.63 -6.51 19.39
C ASN A 139 -7.28 -7.08 19.87
N PHE A 140 -7.24 -7.51 21.14
CA PHE A 140 -6.02 -8.06 21.76
C PHE A 140 -5.46 -9.27 21.01
N LYS A 141 -6.31 -10.08 20.35
CA LYS A 141 -5.85 -11.20 19.52
C LYS A 141 -5.07 -10.71 18.30
N LYS A 142 -5.54 -9.65 17.62
CA LYS A 142 -4.78 -9.00 16.53
C LYS A 142 -3.44 -8.48 17.05
N PHE A 143 -3.43 -7.83 18.23
CA PHE A 143 -2.20 -7.32 18.85
C PHE A 143 -1.16 -8.43 19.09
N ILE A 144 -1.57 -9.58 19.64
CA ILE A 144 -0.67 -10.72 19.86
C ILE A 144 -0.11 -11.26 18.54
N VAL A 145 -0.94 -11.41 17.50
CA VAL A 145 -0.50 -11.92 16.18
C VAL A 145 0.53 -10.97 15.55
N ILE A 146 0.33 -9.66 15.66
CA ILE A 146 1.30 -8.65 15.22
C ILE A 146 2.61 -8.77 16.02
N GLY A 147 2.51 -8.89 17.35
CA GLY A 147 3.66 -9.07 18.24
C GLY A 147 4.48 -10.32 17.89
N LEU A 148 3.82 -11.44 17.60
CA LEU A 148 4.48 -12.66 17.13
C LEU A 148 5.17 -12.44 15.78
N GLY A 149 4.53 -11.75 14.83
CA GLY A 149 5.15 -11.38 13.56
C GLY A 149 6.41 -10.53 13.75
N PHE A 150 6.39 -9.59 14.69
CA PHE A 150 7.54 -8.77 15.04
C PHE A 150 8.68 -9.60 15.65
N ILE A 151 8.37 -10.51 16.57
CA ILE A 151 9.36 -11.43 17.17
C ILE A 151 10.00 -12.31 16.09
N ILE A 152 9.20 -12.88 15.19
CA ILE A 152 9.70 -13.71 14.08
C ILE A 152 10.63 -12.89 13.18
N ALA A 153 10.27 -11.65 12.86
CA ALA A 153 11.11 -10.76 12.05
C ALA A 153 12.43 -10.42 12.75
N LEU A 154 12.42 -10.21 14.07
CA LEU A 154 13.64 -9.99 14.86
C LEU A 154 14.55 -11.23 14.91
N LEU A 155 13.98 -12.43 14.98
CA LEU A 155 14.73 -13.69 15.03
C LEU A 155 15.25 -14.14 13.66
N ALA A 156 14.62 -13.70 12.57
CA ALA A 156 14.99 -14.06 11.20
C ALA A 156 16.13 -13.21 10.60
N ASN A 157 16.70 -12.29 11.39
CA ASN A 157 17.72 -11.32 11.02
C ASN A 157 18.94 -11.45 11.94
#